data_AF-A0A1B6FTH1-F1
#
_entry.id   AF-A0A1B6FTH1-F1
#
_cell.length_a   1.000
_cell.length_b   1.000
_cell.length_c   1.000
_cell.angle_alpha   90.00
_cell.angle_beta   90.00
_cell.angle_gamma   90.00
#
_symmetry.space_group_name_H-M   'P 1'
#
loop_
_entity.id
_entity.type
_entity.pdbx_description
1 polymer ?
#
loop_
_entity_poly.entity_id
_entity_poly.type
_entity_poly.pdbx_seq_one_letter_code
_entity_poly.pdbx_strand_id
1 'polypeptide(L)'
;MILSLETNPLLRVSSCSTAKEMWEKLVQIFDVKSTENIDILRNKFHNITWEPALGMNGHLAKFDEIQNQLTIFGKPINEDDLCTRLLQNLQKEYDHIYVTWHDTPKEMKMWDTLQKKCLNFELRLKDRDEVDVAVAMVSKMKVSGKQQKYIKGKNLKKAEVGLIKCFSCGKAGHVSKNCRTGIICFKC
;
A
#
# COMPACT_ATOMS: atom_id res chain seq x y z
N MET A 1 -11.51 -5.44 -46.50
CA MET A 1 -11.91 -6.63 -45.72
C MET A 1 -12.81 -6.17 -44.58
N ILE A 2 -14.13 -6.20 -44.76
CA ILE A 2 -15.10 -5.99 -43.68
C ILE A 2 -15.37 -7.39 -43.12
N LEU A 3 -14.58 -7.79 -42.12
CA LEU A 3 -14.70 -9.09 -41.49
C LEU A 3 -15.72 -9.02 -40.36
N SER A 4 -16.83 -9.70 -40.59
CA SER A 4 -17.74 -10.25 -39.59
C SER A 4 -18.55 -9.25 -38.75
N LEU A 5 -19.64 -8.75 -39.35
CA LEU A 5 -20.85 -8.48 -38.58
C LEU A 5 -21.35 -9.83 -38.06
N GLU A 6 -21.50 -9.98 -36.74
CA GLU A 6 -22.22 -11.12 -36.14
C GLU A 6 -23.50 -11.39 -36.94
N THR A 7 -23.97 -12.63 -37.07
CA THR A 7 -25.12 -12.99 -37.92
C THR A 7 -26.47 -12.36 -37.47
N ASN A 8 -26.50 -11.77 -36.28
CA ASN A 8 -27.71 -11.28 -35.60
C ASN A 8 -28.28 -9.95 -36.14
N PRO A 9 -27.49 -8.89 -36.44
CA PRO A 9 -27.98 -7.66 -37.02
C PRO A 9 -28.49 -7.87 -38.46
N LEU A 10 -27.84 -8.74 -39.26
CA LEU A 10 -28.18 -8.98 -40.67
C LEU A 10 -29.62 -9.51 -40.86
N LEU A 11 -30.09 -10.35 -39.95
CA LEU A 11 -31.48 -10.86 -39.94
C LEU A 11 -32.51 -9.77 -39.61
N ARG A 12 -32.14 -8.73 -38.87
CA ARG A 12 -33.06 -7.63 -38.48
C ARG A 12 -33.21 -6.57 -39.57
N VAL A 13 -32.22 -6.47 -40.46
CA VAL A 13 -32.23 -5.55 -41.60
C VAL A 13 -32.63 -6.18 -42.92
N SER A 14 -32.71 -7.51 -43.03
CA SER A 14 -33.15 -8.20 -44.26
C SER A 14 -34.62 -7.93 -44.63
N SER A 15 -35.42 -7.41 -43.69
CA SER A 15 -36.82 -7.02 -43.88
C SER A 15 -37.00 -5.58 -44.38
N CYS A 16 -35.93 -4.79 -44.46
CA CYS A 16 -35.99 -3.40 -44.92
C CYS A 16 -36.01 -3.32 -46.45
N SER A 17 -36.90 -2.48 -46.99
CA SER A 17 -37.10 -2.39 -48.45
C SER A 17 -36.15 -1.39 -49.11
N THR A 18 -35.56 -0.49 -48.33
CA THR A 18 -34.66 0.55 -48.82
C THR A 18 -33.32 0.53 -48.10
N ALA A 19 -32.26 0.91 -48.83
CA ALA A 19 -30.90 1.03 -48.27
C ALA A 19 -30.84 2.05 -47.12
N LYS A 20 -31.68 3.09 -47.17
CA LYS A 20 -31.79 4.10 -46.12
C LYS A 20 -32.31 3.51 -44.81
N GLU A 21 -33.44 2.80 -44.85
CA GLU A 21 -33.99 2.09 -43.68
C GLU A 21 -33.03 1.04 -43.13
N MET A 22 -32.32 0.35 -44.04
CA MET A 22 -31.31 -0.63 -43.67
C MET A 22 -30.16 0.03 -42.89
N TRP A 23 -29.66 1.16 -43.36
CA TRP A 23 -28.63 1.92 -42.68
C TRP A 23 -29.10 2.48 -41.33
N GLU A 24 -30.30 3.07 -41.27
CA GLU A 24 -30.87 3.61 -40.02
C GLU A 24 -31.05 2.54 -38.94
N LYS A 25 -31.53 1.34 -39.31
CA LYS A 25 -31.64 0.22 -38.36
C LYS A 25 -30.28 -0.29 -37.91
N LEU A 26 -29.28 -0.35 -38.78
CA LEU A 26 -27.92 -0.71 -38.38
C LEU A 26 -27.38 0.31 -37.38
N VAL A 27 -27.50 1.60 -37.67
CA VAL A 27 -27.11 2.67 -36.75
C VAL A 27 -27.81 2.52 -35.40
N GLN A 28 -29.12 2.29 -35.36
CA GLN A 28 -29.84 2.05 -34.10
C GLN A 28 -29.34 0.83 -33.33
N ILE A 29 -29.09 -0.31 -33.99
CA ILE A 29 -28.60 -1.52 -33.33
C ILE A 29 -27.20 -1.29 -32.76
N PHE A 30 -26.33 -0.61 -33.49
CA PHE A 30 -24.98 -0.31 -33.04
C PHE A 30 -24.96 0.75 -31.93
N ASP A 31 -25.84 1.74 -32.00
CA ASP A 31 -25.98 2.78 -30.99
C ASP A 31 -26.51 2.21 -29.67
N VAL A 32 -27.55 1.35 -29.72
CA VAL A 32 -28.04 0.62 -28.54
C VAL A 32 -26.95 -0.25 -27.93
N LYS A 33 -26.22 -1.03 -28.74
CA LYS A 33 -25.07 -1.82 -28.25
C LYS A 33 -24.01 -0.92 -27.61
N SER A 34 -23.76 0.28 -28.16
CA SER A 34 -22.83 1.24 -27.58
C SER A 34 -23.31 1.76 -26.22
N THR A 35 -24.61 2.02 -26.05
CA THR A 35 -25.20 2.43 -24.77
C THR A 35 -25.17 1.32 -23.72
N GLU A 36 -25.48 0.07 -24.09
CA GLU A 36 -25.36 -1.08 -23.21
C GLU A 36 -23.90 -1.28 -22.78
N ASN A 37 -22.94 -1.11 -23.70
CA ASN A 37 -21.51 -1.15 -23.38
C ASN A 37 -21.10 -0.05 -22.40
N ILE A 38 -21.60 1.18 -22.56
CA ILE A 38 -21.37 2.27 -21.60
C ILE A 38 -21.89 1.89 -20.21
N ASP A 39 -23.09 1.34 -20.10
CA ASP A 39 -23.67 0.98 -18.81
C ASP A 39 -22.96 -0.20 -18.17
N ILE A 40 -22.51 -1.19 -18.96
CA ILE A 40 -21.62 -2.25 -18.50
C ILE A 40 -20.31 -1.67 -17.97
N LEU A 41 -19.71 -0.70 -18.67
CA LEU A 41 -18.46 -0.07 -18.25
C LEU A 41 -18.61 0.75 -16.97
N ARG A 42 -19.73 1.48 -16.82
CA ARG A 42 -20.05 2.18 -15.58
C ARG A 42 -20.26 1.21 -14.43
N ASN A 43 -20.98 0.12 -14.65
CA ASN A 43 -21.12 -0.93 -13.65
C ASN A 43 -19.77 -1.54 -13.27
N LYS A 44 -18.87 -1.75 -14.24
CA LYS A 44 -17.50 -2.18 -13.95
C LYS A 44 -16.76 -1.15 -13.10
N PHE A 45 -16.85 0.14 -13.44
CA PHE A 45 -16.24 1.23 -12.67
C PHE A 45 -16.74 1.26 -11.21
N HIS A 46 -18.05 1.16 -11.02
CA HIS A 46 -18.69 1.12 -9.69
C HIS A 46 -18.51 -0.19 -8.93
N ASN A 47 -17.94 -1.22 -9.57
CA ASN A 47 -17.64 -2.50 -8.97
C ASN A 47 -16.14 -2.85 -9.06
N ILE A 48 -15.27 -1.87 -9.34
CA ILE A 48 -13.83 -2.05 -9.23
C ILE A 48 -13.54 -2.50 -7.80
N THR A 49 -12.88 -3.63 -7.65
CA THR A 49 -12.43 -4.19 -6.38
C THR A 49 -10.91 -4.12 -6.27
N TRP A 50 -10.44 -3.97 -5.04
CA TRP A 50 -9.01 -4.07 -4.75
C TRP A 50 -8.53 -5.52 -4.92
N GLU A 51 -7.39 -5.69 -5.58
CA GLU A 51 -6.78 -6.99 -5.81
C GLU A 51 -5.33 -6.99 -5.29
N PRO A 52 -5.06 -7.64 -4.14
CA PRO A 52 -3.74 -7.59 -3.50
C PRO A 52 -2.60 -8.10 -4.39
N ALA A 53 -2.89 -9.05 -5.29
CA ALA A 53 -1.90 -9.65 -6.18
C ALA A 53 -1.32 -8.67 -7.22
N LEU A 54 -2.11 -7.68 -7.64
CA LEU A 54 -1.72 -6.71 -8.66
C LEU A 54 -1.13 -5.42 -8.07
N GLY A 55 -1.30 -5.20 -6.76
CA GLY A 55 -0.87 -3.98 -6.07
C GLY A 55 -1.62 -2.72 -6.53
N MET A 56 -1.11 -1.55 -6.12
CA MET A 56 -1.75 -0.26 -6.47
C MET A 56 -1.66 0.03 -7.97
N ASN A 57 -0.52 -0.25 -8.60
CA ASN A 57 -0.33 -0.06 -10.03
C ASN A 57 -1.38 -0.80 -10.88
N GLY A 58 -1.63 -2.08 -10.60
CA GLY A 58 -2.62 -2.83 -11.37
C GLY A 58 -4.06 -2.41 -11.06
N HIS A 59 -4.32 -1.87 -9.87
CA HIS A 59 -5.60 -1.25 -9.56
C HIS A 59 -5.82 0.03 -10.38
N LEU A 60 -4.82 0.92 -10.45
CA LEU A 60 -4.86 2.14 -11.26
C LEU A 60 -5.02 1.83 -12.76
N ALA A 61 -4.35 0.78 -13.26
CA ALA A 61 -4.49 0.36 -14.65
C ALA A 61 -5.94 -0.01 -15.02
N LYS A 62 -6.70 -0.61 -14.10
CA LYS A 62 -8.14 -0.91 -14.33
C LYS A 62 -8.99 0.36 -14.44
N PHE A 63 -8.65 1.40 -13.67
CA PHE A 63 -9.31 2.71 -13.80
C PHE A 63 -9.02 3.33 -15.17
N ASP A 64 -7.75 3.35 -15.58
CA ASP A 64 -7.33 3.92 -16.86
C ASP A 64 -7.95 3.16 -18.04
N GLU A 65 -8.04 1.82 -17.97
CA GLU A 65 -8.68 1.01 -19.00
C GLU A 65 -10.15 1.40 -19.20
N ILE A 66 -10.91 1.50 -18.10
CA ILE A 66 -12.34 1.85 -18.17
C ILE A 66 -12.52 3.29 -18.64
N GLN A 67 -11.69 4.22 -18.15
CA GLN A 67 -11.72 5.62 -18.58
C GLN A 67 -11.44 5.75 -20.08
N ASN A 68 -10.44 5.03 -20.59
CA ASN A 68 -10.12 5.00 -22.02
C ASN A 68 -11.27 4.44 -22.85
N GLN A 69 -11.89 3.34 -22.42
CA GLN A 69 -13.04 2.75 -23.11
C GLN A 69 -14.24 3.70 -23.13
N LEU A 70 -14.55 4.37 -22.02
CA LEU A 70 -15.64 5.35 -21.95
C LEU A 70 -15.35 6.62 -22.77
N THR A 71 -14.09 7.02 -22.89
CA THR A 71 -13.66 8.13 -23.73
C THR A 71 -13.85 7.80 -25.22
N ILE A 72 -13.60 6.56 -25.65
CA ILE A 72 -13.88 6.10 -27.01
C ILE A 72 -15.37 6.21 -27.34
N PHE A 73 -16.25 5.95 -26.36
CA PHE A 73 -17.71 6.13 -26.50
C PHE A 73 -18.18 7.58 -26.29
N GLY A 74 -17.26 8.54 -26.15
CA GLY A 74 -17.59 9.97 -26.01
C GLY A 74 -18.22 10.36 -24.68
N LYS A 75 -18.12 9.51 -23.65
CA LYS A 75 -18.65 9.77 -22.30
C LYS A 75 -17.55 9.64 -21.24
N PRO A 76 -16.59 10.56 -21.18
CA PRO A 76 -15.51 10.51 -20.18
C PRO A 76 -16.08 10.60 -18.76
N ILE A 77 -15.41 9.95 -17.81
CA ILE A 77 -15.70 10.06 -16.37
C ILE A 77 -15.07 11.36 -15.85
N ASN A 78 -15.76 12.06 -14.95
CA ASN A 78 -15.22 13.24 -14.28
C ASN A 78 -14.03 12.85 -13.36
N GLU A 79 -12.99 13.67 -13.32
CA GLU A 79 -11.82 13.43 -12.47
C GLU A 79 -12.18 13.34 -10.99
N ASP A 80 -13.15 14.13 -10.53
CA ASP A 80 -13.65 14.08 -9.15
C ASP A 80 -14.27 12.72 -8.81
N ASP A 81 -15.01 12.13 -9.76
CA ASP A 81 -15.63 10.82 -9.58
C ASP A 81 -14.58 9.71 -9.58
N LEU A 82 -13.56 9.82 -10.44
CA LEU A 82 -12.41 8.90 -10.43
C LEU A 82 -11.69 8.93 -9.09
N CYS A 83 -11.37 10.14 -8.59
CA CYS A 83 -10.69 10.30 -7.31
C CYS A 83 -11.53 9.76 -6.16
N THR A 84 -12.81 10.10 -6.12
CA THR A 84 -13.75 9.63 -5.09
C THR A 84 -13.87 8.12 -5.11
N ARG A 85 -13.99 7.52 -6.30
CA ARG A 85 -14.10 6.08 -6.46
C ARG A 85 -12.84 5.36 -6.02
N LEU A 86 -11.66 5.86 -6.38
CA LEU A 86 -10.39 5.29 -5.93
C LEU A 86 -10.31 5.30 -4.40
N LEU A 87 -10.58 6.43 -3.75
CA LEU A 87 -10.56 6.58 -2.29
C LEU A 87 -11.54 5.63 -1.57
N GLN A 88 -12.70 5.34 -2.17
CA GLN A 88 -13.68 4.41 -1.60
C GLN A 88 -13.26 2.94 -1.69
N ASN A 89 -12.38 2.58 -2.64
CA ASN A 89 -11.93 1.19 -2.84
C ASN A 89 -10.53 0.91 -2.27
N LEU A 90 -9.88 1.94 -1.71
CA LEU A 90 -8.60 1.78 -1.03
C LEU A 90 -8.76 0.87 0.20
N GLN A 91 -7.78 -0.01 0.41
CA GLN A 91 -7.71 -0.79 1.65
C GLN A 91 -7.29 0.07 2.84
N LYS A 92 -7.52 -0.43 4.06
CA LYS A 92 -7.23 0.27 5.32
C LYS A 92 -5.77 0.70 5.48
N GLU A 93 -4.86 -0.06 4.87
CA GLU A 93 -3.43 0.25 4.84
C GLU A 93 -3.16 1.62 4.21
N TYR A 94 -4.06 2.09 3.35
CA TYR A 94 -3.98 3.36 2.65
C TYR A 94 -4.80 4.49 3.32
N ASP A 95 -5.31 4.32 4.54
CA ASP A 95 -6.12 5.33 5.25
C ASP A 95 -5.42 6.71 5.33
N HIS A 96 -4.09 6.73 5.43
CA HIS A 96 -3.32 7.99 5.43
C HIS A 96 -3.49 8.80 4.12
N ILE A 97 -3.76 8.14 2.99
CA ILE A 97 -4.02 8.81 1.70
C ILE A 97 -5.32 9.59 1.80
N TYR A 98 -6.34 9.00 2.42
CA TYR A 98 -7.63 9.65 2.62
C TYR A 98 -7.47 10.97 3.38
N VAL A 99 -6.74 10.95 4.50
CA VAL A 99 -6.47 12.15 5.31
C VAL A 99 -5.69 13.20 4.50
N THR A 100 -4.56 12.80 3.91
CA THR A 100 -3.71 13.74 3.15
C THR A 100 -4.39 14.28 1.89
N TRP A 101 -5.36 13.55 1.32
CA TRP A 101 -6.15 14.01 0.19
C TRP A 101 -7.18 15.07 0.61
N HIS A 102 -7.82 14.90 1.76
CA HIS A 102 -8.74 15.90 2.30
C HIS A 102 -8.05 17.22 2.59
N ASP A 103 -6.84 17.16 3.14
CA ASP A 103 -6.01 18.34 3.45
C ASP A 103 -5.39 19.01 2.21
N THR A 104 -5.40 18.36 1.05
CA THR A 104 -4.83 18.92 -0.18
C THR A 104 -5.70 20.08 -0.70
N PRO A 105 -5.12 21.21 -1.16
CA PRO A 105 -5.88 22.29 -1.78
C PRO A 105 -6.67 21.81 -3.00
N LYS A 106 -7.88 22.33 -3.21
CA LYS A 106 -8.77 21.92 -4.31
C LYS A 106 -8.11 22.04 -5.69
N GLU A 107 -7.25 23.05 -5.88
CA GLU A 107 -6.51 23.31 -7.13
C GLU A 107 -5.51 22.19 -7.49
N MET A 108 -5.07 21.40 -6.50
CA MET A 108 -4.16 20.27 -6.69
C MET A 108 -4.89 18.90 -6.64
N LYS A 109 -6.22 18.88 -6.50
CA LYS A 109 -7.01 17.65 -6.46
C LYS A 109 -7.28 17.12 -7.86
N MET A 110 -6.22 16.73 -8.55
CA MET A 110 -6.28 16.09 -9.87
C MET A 110 -6.04 14.59 -9.77
N TRP A 111 -6.58 13.84 -10.73
CA TRP A 111 -6.39 12.39 -10.83
C TRP A 111 -4.90 11.98 -10.74
N ASP A 112 -4.05 12.64 -11.52
CA ASP A 112 -2.60 12.40 -11.55
C ASP A 112 -1.92 12.62 -10.18
N THR A 113 -2.36 13.60 -9.41
CA THR A 113 -1.81 13.87 -8.07
C THR A 113 -2.16 12.75 -7.10
N LEU A 114 -3.39 12.24 -7.15
CA LEU A 114 -3.82 11.11 -6.33
C LEU A 114 -3.08 9.83 -6.70
N GLN A 115 -2.95 9.53 -7.99
CA GLN A 115 -2.17 8.38 -8.48
C GLN A 115 -0.73 8.43 -7.95
N LYS A 116 -0.06 9.58 -8.07
CA LYS A 116 1.31 9.77 -7.56
C LYS A 116 1.41 9.56 -6.06
N LYS A 117 0.44 10.05 -5.27
CA LYS A 117 0.41 9.82 -3.81
C LYS A 117 0.25 8.34 -3.48
N CYS A 118 -0.65 7.64 -4.17
CA CYS A 118 -0.87 6.21 -4.00
C CYS A 118 0.39 5.39 -4.31
N LEU A 119 1.07 5.67 -5.42
CA LEU A 119 2.28 4.95 -5.81
C LEU A 119 3.47 5.25 -4.89
N ASN A 120 3.63 6.50 -4.46
CA ASN A 120 4.68 6.86 -3.49
C ASN A 120 4.50 6.14 -2.16
N PHE A 121 3.26 5.96 -1.71
CA PHE A 121 3.01 5.21 -0.50
C PHE A 121 3.28 3.72 -0.64
N GLU A 122 2.93 3.10 -1.79
CA GLU A 122 3.26 1.70 -2.05
C GLU A 122 4.77 1.44 -1.97
N LEU A 123 5.59 2.35 -2.52
CA LEU A 123 7.05 2.27 -2.41
C LEU A 123 7.52 2.26 -0.95
N ARG A 124 6.97 3.16 -0.12
CA ARG A 124 7.30 3.25 1.31
C ARG A 124 6.84 2.04 2.12
N LEU A 125 5.74 1.40 1.73
CA LEU A 125 5.28 0.17 2.35
C LEU A 125 6.29 -0.96 2.11
N LYS A 126 6.73 -1.14 0.85
CA LYS A 126 7.72 -2.16 0.49
C LYS A 126 9.05 -1.97 1.25
N ASP A 127 9.52 -0.72 1.38
CA ASP A 127 10.73 -0.42 2.15
C ASP A 127 10.58 -0.79 3.64
N ARG A 128 9.39 -0.56 4.23
CA ARG A 128 9.13 -0.93 5.64
C ARG A 128 9.11 -2.44 5.83
N ASP A 129 8.46 -3.17 4.92
CA ASP A 129 8.38 -4.63 4.98
C ASP A 129 9.79 -5.26 4.91
N GLU A 130 10.69 -4.74 4.07
CA GLU A 130 12.08 -5.20 4.00
C GLU A 130 12.86 -4.94 5.29
N VAL A 131 12.70 -3.74 5.89
CA VAL A 131 13.35 -3.39 7.15
C VAL A 131 12.83 -4.24 8.32
N ASP A 132 11.52 -4.45 8.42
CA ASP A 132 10.93 -5.26 9.48
C ASP A 132 11.34 -6.73 9.39
N VAL A 133 11.45 -7.29 8.19
CA VAL A 133 11.98 -8.64 7.96
C VAL A 133 13.45 -8.72 8.41
N ALA A 134 14.27 -7.74 8.05
CA ALA A 134 15.67 -7.69 8.48
C ALA A 134 15.81 -7.57 10.01
N VAL A 135 15.00 -6.73 10.66
CA VAL A 135 14.98 -6.56 12.12
C VAL A 135 14.51 -7.85 12.82
N ALA A 136 13.49 -8.52 12.30
CA ALA A 136 13.01 -9.80 12.83
C ALA A 136 14.07 -10.91 12.70
N MET A 137 14.80 -10.93 11.58
CA MET A 137 15.89 -11.89 11.35
C MET A 137 17.07 -11.65 12.30
N VAL A 138 17.48 -10.38 12.49
CA VAL A 138 18.51 -9.99 13.47
C VAL A 138 18.08 -10.29 14.91
N SER A 139 16.80 -10.09 15.23
CA SER A 139 16.26 -10.39 16.56
C SER A 139 16.26 -11.90 16.85
N LYS A 140 15.95 -12.74 15.86
CA LYS A 140 16.09 -14.21 16.00
C LYS A 140 17.56 -14.64 16.10
N MET A 141 18.49 -13.98 15.41
CA MET A 141 19.93 -14.27 15.53
C MET A 141 20.50 -13.93 16.93
N LYS A 142 19.97 -12.90 17.61
CA LYS A 142 20.40 -12.55 18.98
C LYS A 142 19.83 -13.46 20.07
N VAL A 143 18.81 -14.27 19.78
CA VAL A 143 18.20 -15.19 20.76
C VAL A 143 18.89 -16.55 20.84
N SER A 144 19.81 -16.88 19.90
CA SER A 144 20.60 -18.13 19.96
C SER A 144 22.00 -17.99 20.60
N GLY A 145 22.25 -16.88 21.29
CA GLY A 145 23.54 -16.57 21.93
C GLY A 145 23.51 -16.53 23.46
N LYS A 146 23.51 -17.70 24.10
CA LYS A 146 24.06 -17.97 25.44
C LYS A 146 23.58 -17.13 26.66
N GLN A 147 22.80 -17.83 27.49
CA GLN A 147 22.95 -17.94 28.96
C GLN A 147 22.99 -16.65 29.79
N GLN A 148 21.82 -16.23 30.25
CA GLN A 148 21.68 -15.44 31.48
C GLN A 148 21.98 -16.34 32.70
N LYS A 149 23.26 -16.57 33.00
CA LYS A 149 23.70 -17.19 34.26
C LYS A 149 23.92 -16.10 35.29
N TYR A 150 23.04 -16.06 36.28
CA TYR A 150 23.32 -15.47 37.59
C TYR A 150 24.61 -16.11 38.15
N ILE A 151 25.75 -15.42 38.05
CA ILE A 151 26.98 -15.86 38.72
C ILE A 151 26.92 -15.36 40.17
N LYS A 152 26.31 -16.19 41.01
CA LYS A 152 26.51 -16.17 42.46
C LYS A 152 27.95 -16.64 42.73
N GLY A 153 28.76 -15.76 43.32
CA GLY A 153 30.02 -16.06 44.01
C GLY A 153 31.05 -16.94 43.29
N LYS A 154 32.05 -16.32 42.65
CA LYS A 154 33.33 -16.98 42.37
C LYS A 154 34.50 -16.07 42.69
N ASN A 155 35.49 -16.62 43.39
CA ASN A 155 36.76 -16.00 43.71
C ASN A 155 37.45 -15.49 42.43
N LEU A 156 37.63 -14.18 42.34
CA LEU A 156 38.39 -13.54 41.26
C LEU A 156 39.87 -13.87 41.42
N LYS A 157 40.51 -14.33 40.34
CA LYS A 157 41.96 -14.57 40.30
C LYS A 157 42.70 -13.24 40.46
N LYS A 158 43.85 -13.25 41.16
CA LYS A 158 44.68 -12.08 41.54
C LYS A 158 44.97 -11.07 40.41
N ALA A 159 44.92 -11.48 39.14
CA ALA A 159 45.23 -10.62 37.99
C ALA A 159 44.11 -9.62 37.63
N GLU A 160 42.84 -9.93 37.92
CA GLU A 160 41.69 -9.07 37.54
C GLU A 160 41.28 -8.08 38.64
N VAL A 161 41.86 -8.22 39.85
CA VAL A 161 41.57 -7.36 40.99
C VAL A 161 42.16 -5.95 40.80
N GLY A 162 43.25 -5.80 40.02
CA GLY A 162 43.92 -4.51 39.80
C GLY A 162 43.13 -3.50 38.97
N LEU A 163 42.16 -3.95 38.16
CA LEU A 163 41.40 -3.07 37.26
C LEU A 163 40.05 -2.62 37.84
N ILE A 164 39.57 -3.27 38.91
CA ILE A 164 38.28 -2.96 39.50
C ILE A 164 38.41 -1.75 40.43
N LYS A 165 37.72 -0.65 40.08
CA LYS A 165 37.65 0.57 40.90
C LYS A 165 36.49 0.46 41.88
N CYS A 166 36.75 0.76 43.15
CA CYS A 166 35.74 0.79 44.19
C CYS A 166 34.78 1.96 43.98
N PHE A 167 33.48 1.70 43.93
CA PHE A 167 32.47 2.75 43.74
C PHE A 167 32.31 3.68 44.95
N SER A 168 32.78 3.27 46.14
CA SER A 168 32.65 4.07 47.36
C SER A 168 33.86 4.95 47.65
N CYS A 169 35.07 4.58 47.21
CA CYS A 169 36.29 5.38 47.47
C CYS A 169 37.11 5.69 46.21
N GLY A 170 36.71 5.21 45.04
CA GLY A 170 37.38 5.43 43.76
C GLY A 170 38.71 4.67 43.57
N LYS A 171 39.26 4.05 44.62
CA LYS A 171 40.55 3.33 44.54
C LYS A 171 40.39 1.97 43.83
N ALA A 172 41.36 1.64 42.98
CA ALA A 172 41.43 0.35 42.32
C ALA A 172 41.90 -0.77 43.28
N GLY A 173 41.63 -2.03 42.95
CA GLY A 173 42.10 -3.17 43.76
C GLY A 173 41.04 -3.80 44.67
N HIS A 174 39.82 -3.24 44.74
CA HIS A 174 38.74 -3.80 45.56
C HIS A 174 37.35 -3.28 45.13
N VAL A 175 36.31 -4.00 45.53
CA VAL A 175 34.91 -3.58 45.36
C VAL A 175 34.38 -2.91 46.63
N SER A 176 33.32 -2.11 46.53
CA SER A 176 32.73 -1.33 47.64
C SER A 176 32.45 -2.14 48.90
N LYS A 177 32.08 -3.42 48.76
CA LYS A 177 31.82 -4.34 49.89
C LYS A 177 33.05 -4.59 50.77
N ASN A 178 34.27 -4.44 50.23
CA ASN A 178 35.54 -4.69 50.91
C ASN A 178 36.33 -3.38 51.15
N CYS A 179 35.66 -2.22 51.11
CA CYS A 179 36.30 -0.92 51.27
C CYS A 179 36.53 -0.57 52.74
N ARG A 180 37.79 -0.41 53.16
CA ARG A 180 38.15 -0.03 54.55
C ARG A 180 37.93 1.45 54.88
N THR A 181 37.86 2.30 53.87
CA THR A 181 37.67 3.76 54.01
C THR A 181 36.21 4.20 53.91
N GLY A 182 35.30 3.30 53.54
CA GLY A 182 33.89 3.59 53.25
C GLY A 182 32.91 3.14 54.34
N ILE A 183 33.33 3.10 55.62
CA ILE A 183 32.37 2.94 56.72
C ILE A 183 31.71 4.29 56.94
N ILE A 184 30.67 4.59 56.15
CA ILE A 184 29.64 5.52 56.58
C ILE A 184 28.51 4.64 57.12
N CYS A 185 28.37 4.62 58.44
CA CYS A 185 27.31 3.92 59.13
C CYS A 185 25.97 4.57 58.75
N PHE A 186 25.17 3.92 57.89
CA PHE A 186 23.77 4.31 57.68
C PHE A 186 22.91 3.67 58.78
N LYS A 187 23.12 4.13 60.02
CA LYS A 187 22.18 3.94 61.13
C LYS A 187 22.38 5.02 62.18
N CYS A 188 21.79 6.18 61.93
CA CYS A 188 21.26 7.09 62.94
C CYS A 188 19.90 7.54 62.42
#